data_AF-A0A1U7W0D9-F1
#
_entry.id   AF-A0A1U7W0D9-F1
#
_cell.length_a   1.000
_cell.length_b   1.000
_cell.length_c   1.000
_cell.angle_alpha   90.00
_cell.angle_beta   90.00
_cell.angle_gamma   90.00
#
_symmetry.space_group_name_H-M   'P 1'
#
loop_
_entity.id
_entity.type
_entity.pdbx_description
1 polymer ?
#
loop_
_entity_poly.entity_id
_entity_poly.type
_entity_poly.pdbx_seq_one_letter_code
_entity_poly.pdbx_strand_id
1 'polypeptide(L)'
;MVPLASSQTLEICKDAAGIAGNIFAFGLFLSPIPTFRRIMRNQSTEQFSGLPYIYGLLNCLICAWYGTPLVSPDNLLVTTVNSVGAVFQLAYIVLFVMHTEKEKKFRMLGCILTVFGLFAIIVIGSLLILDLQLRRIIIGSLSCASLISMFASPLFIIDQERRIHAILPVPLHLPNECLFLFVWNFQF
;
A
#
# COMPACT_ATOMS: atom_id res chain seq x y z
N MET A 1 13.93 35.20 13.56
CA MET A 1 12.95 35.52 12.49
C MET A 1 13.37 34.75 11.25
N VAL A 2 12.67 33.66 10.93
CA VAL A 2 12.90 32.91 9.67
C VAL A 2 12.36 33.80 8.53
N PRO A 3 13.13 34.07 7.46
CA PRO A 3 12.69 35.00 6.42
C PRO A 3 11.44 34.46 5.72
N LEU A 4 10.42 35.31 5.52
CA LEU A 4 9.14 34.94 4.88
C LEU A 4 9.34 34.23 3.52
N ALA A 5 10.42 34.57 2.82
CA ALA A 5 10.84 33.94 1.56
C ALA A 5 11.22 32.45 1.72
N SER A 6 11.84 32.05 2.84
CA SER A 6 12.19 30.64 3.06
C SER A 6 10.96 29.80 3.42
N SER A 7 9.96 30.38 4.11
CA SER A 7 8.69 29.67 4.38
C SER A 7 7.87 29.46 3.11
N GLN A 8 7.76 30.46 2.23
CA GLN A 8 7.07 30.29 0.93
C GLN A 8 7.79 29.29 0.03
N THR A 9 9.13 29.35 -0.03
CA THR A 9 9.91 28.38 -0.81
C THR A 9 9.72 26.96 -0.27
N LEU A 10 9.64 26.80 1.06
CA LEU A 10 9.41 25.50 1.70
C LEU A 10 8.02 24.94 1.38
N GLU A 11 6.97 25.77 1.35
CA GLU A 11 5.62 25.32 0.97
C GLU A 11 5.57 24.92 -0.51
N ILE A 12 6.14 25.72 -1.41
CA ILE A 12 6.22 25.39 -2.83
C ILE A 12 6.98 24.07 -3.05
N CYS A 13 8.10 23.85 -2.35
CA CYS A 13 8.85 22.60 -2.43
C CYS A 13 8.06 21.41 -1.90
N LYS A 14 7.29 21.58 -0.82
CA LYS A 14 6.42 20.52 -0.26
C LYS A 14 5.31 20.14 -1.24
N ASP A 15 4.64 21.13 -1.81
CA ASP A 15 3.57 20.90 -2.79
C ASP A 15 4.11 20.25 -4.06
N ALA A 16 5.25 20.72 -4.57
CA ALA A 16 5.91 20.13 -5.74
C ALA A 16 6.33 18.68 -5.48
N ALA A 17 6.91 18.38 -4.31
CA ALA A 17 7.28 17.02 -3.92
C ALA A 17 6.05 16.12 -3.80
N GLY A 18 4.96 16.60 -3.22
CA GLY A 18 3.71 15.86 -3.10
C GLY A 18 3.05 15.58 -4.46
N ILE A 19 3.05 16.55 -5.37
CA ILE A 19 2.55 16.37 -6.74
C ILE A 19 3.40 15.35 -7.50
N ALA A 20 4.73 15.48 -7.44
CA ALA A 20 5.64 14.53 -8.09
C ALA A 20 5.44 13.12 -7.52
N GLY A 21 5.39 12.97 -6.19
CA GLY A 21 5.14 11.71 -5.51
C GLY A 21 3.83 11.07 -5.93
N ASN A 22 2.75 11.85 -6.05
CA ASN A 22 1.46 11.35 -6.52
C ASN A 22 1.53 10.83 -7.96
N ILE A 23 2.20 11.54 -8.87
CA ILE A 23 2.37 11.10 -10.27
C ILE A 23 3.12 9.76 -10.33
N PHE A 24 4.21 9.64 -9.58
CA PHE A 24 4.96 8.37 -9.49
C PHE A 24 4.10 7.25 -8.91
N ALA A 25 3.36 7.52 -7.84
CA ALA A 25 2.47 6.54 -7.22
C ALA A 25 1.35 6.07 -8.16
N PHE A 26 0.79 6.96 -9.00
CA PHE A 26 -0.14 6.55 -10.06
C PHE A 26 0.52 5.55 -11.03
N GLY A 27 1.74 5.83 -11.50
CA GLY A 27 2.49 4.92 -12.35
C GLY A 27 2.71 3.55 -11.68
N LEU A 28 3.00 3.58 -10.39
CA LEU A 28 3.14 2.38 -9.57
C LEU A 28 1.82 1.64 -9.44
N PHE A 29 0.67 2.29 -9.23
CA PHE A 29 -0.62 1.59 -9.19
C PHE A 29 -1.01 0.91 -10.49
N LEU A 30 -0.49 1.37 -11.62
CA LEU A 30 -0.70 0.76 -12.94
C LEU A 30 0.23 -0.45 -13.18
N SER A 31 1.27 -0.63 -12.37
CA SER A 31 2.26 -1.72 -12.46
C SER A 31 1.67 -3.14 -12.59
N PRO A 32 0.64 -3.56 -11.82
CA PRO A 32 0.09 -4.90 -11.92
C PRO A 32 -0.91 -5.08 -13.07
N ILE A 33 -1.22 -4.05 -13.84
CA ILE A 33 -2.19 -4.19 -14.95
C ILE A 33 -1.78 -5.31 -15.93
N PRO A 34 -0.52 -5.44 -16.36
CA PRO A 34 -0.08 -6.56 -17.20
C PRO A 34 -0.27 -7.93 -16.52
N THR A 35 -0.04 -8.01 -15.21
CA THR A 35 -0.28 -9.20 -14.37
C THR A 35 -1.75 -9.60 -14.40
N PHE A 36 -2.64 -8.64 -14.15
CA PHE A 36 -4.08 -8.88 -14.14
C PHE A 36 -4.60 -9.22 -15.54
N ARG A 37 -4.06 -8.61 -16.59
CA ARG A 37 -4.36 -9.01 -17.98
C ARG A 37 -4.00 -10.47 -18.24
N ARG A 38 -2.88 -10.96 -17.70
CA ARG A 38 -2.51 -12.38 -17.80
C ARG A 38 -3.47 -13.29 -17.03
N ILE A 39 -3.86 -12.90 -15.81
CA ILE A 39 -4.84 -13.64 -14.99
C ILE A 39 -6.20 -13.71 -15.71
N MET A 40 -6.69 -12.59 -16.25
CA MET A 40 -7.94 -12.54 -17.01
C MET A 40 -7.88 -13.42 -18.27
N ARG A 41 -6.75 -13.41 -18.99
CA ARG A 41 -6.54 -14.23 -20.18
C ARG A 41 -6.50 -15.72 -19.85
N ASN A 42 -5.83 -16.08 -18.76
CA ASN A 42 -5.62 -17.47 -18.37
C ASN A 42 -6.77 -18.04 -17.51
N GLN A 43 -7.76 -17.21 -17.14
CA GLN A 43 -8.93 -17.57 -16.32
C GLN A 43 -8.59 -18.29 -15.00
N SER A 44 -7.35 -18.15 -14.53
CA SER A 44 -6.82 -18.86 -13.36
C SER A 44 -5.89 -17.92 -12.60
N THR A 45 -6.01 -17.92 -11.28
CA THR A 45 -5.16 -17.13 -10.39
C THR A 45 -3.73 -17.67 -10.24
N GLU A 46 -3.36 -18.71 -11.01
CA GLU A 46 -2.05 -19.40 -10.95
C GLU A 46 -1.60 -19.63 -9.48
N GLN A 47 -0.34 -19.33 -9.14
CA GLN A 47 0.25 -19.39 -7.78
C GLN A 47 0.09 -18.06 -7.00
N PHE A 48 -0.63 -17.07 -7.53
CA PHE A 48 -0.69 -15.75 -6.90
C PHE A 48 -1.56 -15.79 -5.65
N SER A 49 -1.04 -15.25 -4.55
CA SER A 49 -1.79 -15.06 -3.30
C SER A 49 -2.51 -13.72 -3.32
N GLY A 50 -3.79 -13.70 -2.98
CA GLY A 50 -4.59 -12.48 -2.84
C GLY A 50 -4.28 -11.66 -1.58
N LEU A 51 -3.54 -12.24 -0.62
CA LEU A 51 -3.24 -11.63 0.68
C LEU A 51 -2.50 -10.29 0.59
N PRO A 52 -1.47 -10.13 -0.26
CA PRO A 52 -0.69 -8.90 -0.24
C PRO A 52 -1.49 -7.70 -0.79
N TYR A 53 -2.50 -7.92 -1.65
CA TYR A 53 -3.45 -6.87 -2.04
C TYR A 53 -4.36 -6.45 -0.87
N ILE A 54 -4.74 -7.38 0.01
CA ILE A 54 -5.55 -7.10 1.21
C ILE A 54 -4.74 -6.27 2.21
N TYR A 55 -3.47 -6.61 2.44
CA TYR A 55 -2.58 -5.81 3.28
C TYR A 55 -2.33 -4.42 2.68
N GLY A 56 -2.12 -4.33 1.36
CA GLY A 56 -2.02 -3.06 0.66
C GLY A 56 -3.27 -2.19 0.80
N LEU A 57 -4.47 -2.80 0.69
CA LEU A 57 -5.74 -2.10 0.91
C LEU A 57 -5.84 -1.53 2.34
N LEU A 58 -5.50 -2.32 3.36
CA LEU A 58 -5.51 -1.83 4.75
C LEU A 58 -4.54 -0.66 4.95
N ASN A 59 -3.33 -0.76 4.42
CA ASN A 59 -2.34 0.32 4.49
C ASN A 59 -2.84 1.60 3.82
N CYS A 60 -3.39 1.49 2.60
CA CYS A 60 -3.99 2.62 1.90
C CYS A 60 -5.08 3.29 2.72
N LEU A 61 -5.98 2.51 3.33
CA LEU A 61 -7.09 3.04 4.10
C LEU A 61 -6.59 3.80 5.35
N ILE A 62 -5.63 3.24 6.09
CA ILE A 62 -5.04 3.89 7.27
C ILE A 62 -4.31 5.19 6.88
N CYS A 63 -3.48 5.15 5.84
CA CYS A 63 -2.75 6.31 5.32
C CYS A 63 -3.71 7.38 4.75
N ALA A 64 -4.77 6.96 4.06
CA ALA A 64 -5.79 7.87 3.55
C ALA A 64 -6.51 8.58 4.71
N TRP A 65 -6.85 7.85 5.78
CA TRP A 65 -7.45 8.42 6.99
C TRP A 65 -6.52 9.38 7.70
N TYR A 66 -5.24 9.05 7.83
CA TYR A 66 -4.23 9.95 8.41
C TYR A 66 -4.16 11.30 7.69
N GLY A 67 -4.21 11.30 6.36
CA GLY A 67 -4.15 12.53 5.56
C GLY A 67 -5.43 13.37 5.58
N THR A 68 -6.55 12.85 6.13
CA THR A 68 -7.82 13.59 6.13
C THR A 68 -7.70 14.85 6.98
N PRO A 69 -8.40 15.94 6.64
CA PRO A 69 -8.34 17.19 7.41
C PRO A 69 -8.85 17.02 8.85
N LEU A 70 -9.60 15.94 9.11
CA LEU A 70 -10.06 15.58 10.44
C LEU A 70 -8.92 15.07 11.35
N VAL A 71 -7.86 14.49 10.78
CA VAL A 71 -6.69 13.98 11.51
C VAL A 71 -5.48 14.91 11.33
N SER A 72 -5.22 15.34 10.09
CA SER A 72 -4.08 16.17 9.73
C SER A 72 -4.47 17.20 8.65
N PRO A 73 -4.55 18.50 9.00
CA PRO A 73 -5.03 19.55 8.09
C PRO A 73 -4.22 19.70 6.80
N ASP A 74 -2.90 19.45 6.86
CA ASP A 74 -1.96 19.81 5.80
C ASP A 74 -1.59 18.65 4.85
N ASN A 75 -2.19 17.46 5.02
CA ASN A 75 -1.74 16.23 4.35
C ASN A 75 -2.74 15.68 3.31
N LEU A 76 -3.53 16.56 2.68
CA LEU A 76 -4.55 16.16 1.69
C LEU A 76 -3.97 15.38 0.50
N LEU A 77 -2.75 15.69 0.07
CA LEU A 77 -2.08 14.97 -1.02
C LEU A 77 -1.90 13.48 -0.67
N VAL A 78 -1.59 13.16 0.58
CA VAL A 78 -1.48 11.78 1.09
C VAL A 78 -2.83 11.06 1.01
N THR A 79 -3.93 11.75 1.34
CA THR A 79 -5.27 11.18 1.19
C THR A 79 -5.59 10.85 -0.26
N THR A 80 -5.29 11.76 -1.20
CA THR A 80 -5.63 11.53 -2.60
C THR A 80 -4.94 10.30 -3.18
N VAL A 81 -3.62 10.15 -2.97
CA VAL A 81 -2.85 9.03 -3.51
C VAL A 81 -3.23 7.71 -2.86
N ASN A 82 -3.43 7.69 -1.54
CA ASN A 82 -3.81 6.47 -0.84
C ASN A 82 -5.27 6.08 -1.14
N SER A 83 -6.16 7.04 -1.38
CA SER A 83 -7.55 6.75 -1.79
C SER A 83 -7.57 6.13 -3.19
N VAL A 84 -6.78 6.67 -4.12
CA VAL A 84 -6.60 6.08 -5.46
C VAL A 84 -6.01 4.67 -5.33
N GLY A 85 -4.95 4.52 -4.52
CA GLY A 85 -4.34 3.23 -4.23
C GLY A 85 -5.35 2.22 -3.70
N ALA A 86 -6.22 2.62 -2.76
CA ALA A 86 -7.28 1.78 -2.23
C ALA A 86 -8.26 1.32 -3.31
N VAL A 87 -8.64 2.20 -4.25
CA VAL A 87 -9.52 1.85 -5.38
C VAL A 87 -8.86 0.80 -6.27
N PHE A 88 -7.58 0.97 -6.61
CA PHE A 88 -6.83 -0.02 -7.39
C PHE A 88 -6.71 -1.36 -6.66
N GLN A 89 -6.33 -1.33 -5.38
CA GLN A 89 -6.24 -2.54 -4.55
C GLN A 89 -7.59 -3.27 -4.45
N LEU A 90 -8.68 -2.54 -4.27
CA LEU A 90 -10.02 -3.12 -4.25
C LEU A 90 -10.39 -3.73 -5.61
N ALA A 91 -10.09 -3.05 -6.72
CA ALA A 91 -10.34 -3.57 -8.06
C ALA A 91 -9.56 -4.88 -8.30
N TYR A 92 -8.30 -4.93 -7.89
CA TYR A 92 -7.44 -6.11 -7.96
C TYR A 92 -7.98 -7.28 -7.13
N ILE A 93 -8.43 -7.01 -5.91
CA ILE A 93 -9.07 -8.01 -5.05
C ILE A 93 -10.36 -8.53 -5.69
N VAL A 94 -11.22 -7.66 -6.23
CA VAL A 94 -12.47 -8.06 -6.89
C VAL A 94 -12.18 -8.95 -8.10
N LEU A 95 -11.24 -8.56 -8.95
CA LEU A 95 -10.81 -9.37 -10.09
C LEU A 95 -10.30 -10.74 -9.64
N PHE A 96 -9.49 -10.80 -8.58
CA PHE A 96 -9.00 -12.06 -8.03
C PHE A 96 -10.14 -12.95 -7.51
N VAL A 97 -11.08 -12.38 -6.76
CA VAL A 97 -12.26 -13.07 -6.20
C VAL A 97 -13.18 -13.62 -7.29
N MET A 98 -13.24 -12.98 -8.46
CA MET A 98 -14.01 -13.48 -9.61
C MET A 98 -13.37 -14.69 -10.29
N HIS A 99 -12.05 -14.79 -10.31
CA HIS A 99 -11.31 -15.83 -11.04
C HIS A 99 -10.77 -16.96 -10.14
N THR A 100 -11.09 -16.95 -8.84
CA THR A 100 -10.62 -17.96 -7.89
C THR A 100 -11.70 -19.00 -7.56
N GLU A 101 -11.28 -20.15 -7.03
CA GLU A 101 -12.16 -21.25 -6.63
C GLU A 101 -13.05 -20.86 -5.44
N LYS A 102 -14.23 -21.49 -5.34
CA LYS A 102 -15.27 -21.15 -4.33
C LYS A 102 -14.73 -21.14 -2.89
N GLU A 103 -13.84 -22.05 -2.52
CA GLU A 103 -13.25 -22.13 -1.18
C GLU A 103 -12.37 -20.92 -0.85
N LYS A 104 -11.48 -20.53 -1.78
CA LYS A 104 -10.60 -19.36 -1.63
C LYS A 104 -11.40 -18.06 -1.64
N LYS A 105 -12.51 -18.03 -2.40
CA LYS A 105 -13.43 -16.89 -2.48
C LYS A 105 -14.00 -16.50 -1.13
N PHE A 106 -14.52 -17.46 -0.35
CA PHE A 106 -15.07 -17.19 0.98
C PHE A 106 -14.01 -16.69 1.95
N ARG A 107 -12.81 -17.28 1.92
CA ARG A 107 -11.69 -16.83 2.74
C ARG A 107 -11.34 -15.37 2.45
N MET A 108 -11.24 -15.02 1.18
CA MET A 108 -10.90 -13.64 0.77
C MET A 108 -12.01 -12.64 1.10
N LEU A 109 -13.28 -13.01 0.89
CA LEU A 109 -14.40 -12.15 1.26
C LEU A 109 -14.41 -11.89 2.79
N GLY A 110 -14.12 -12.91 3.58
CA GLY A 110 -13.91 -12.79 5.03
C GLY A 110 -12.77 -11.81 5.36
N CYS A 111 -11.62 -11.93 4.71
CA CYS A 111 -10.51 -11.00 4.91
C CYS A 111 -10.86 -9.55 4.55
N ILE A 112 -11.61 -9.32 3.46
CA ILE A 112 -12.06 -7.98 3.06
C ILE A 112 -12.98 -7.38 4.13
N LEU A 113 -13.96 -8.17 4.61
CA LEU A 113 -14.85 -7.75 5.69
C LEU A 113 -14.08 -7.41 6.97
N THR A 114 -13.08 -8.22 7.32
CA THR A 114 -12.19 -7.96 8.45
C THR A 114 -11.41 -6.65 8.26
N VAL A 115 -10.88 -6.37 7.06
CA VAL A 115 -10.16 -5.12 6.78
C VAL A 115 -11.08 -3.90 6.93
N PHE A 116 -12.27 -3.93 6.33
CA PHE A 116 -13.22 -2.82 6.47
C PHE A 116 -13.72 -2.67 7.91
N GLY A 117 -13.92 -3.77 8.63
CA GLY A 117 -14.28 -3.76 10.05
C GLY A 117 -13.20 -3.15 10.93
N LEU A 118 -11.94 -3.57 10.76
CA LEU A 118 -10.78 -2.99 11.45
C LEU A 118 -10.63 -1.51 11.12
N PHE A 119 -10.76 -1.13 9.85
CA PHE A 119 -10.70 0.26 9.43
C PHE A 119 -11.81 1.10 10.09
N ALA A 120 -13.05 0.60 10.13
CA ALA A 120 -14.15 1.27 10.80
C ALA A 120 -13.89 1.46 12.31
N ILE A 121 -13.34 0.45 12.98
CA ILE A 121 -12.94 0.53 14.39
C ILE A 121 -11.87 1.62 14.58
N ILE A 122 -10.85 1.68 13.72
CA ILE A 122 -9.82 2.72 13.76
C ILE A 122 -10.43 4.11 13.57
N VAL A 123 -11.31 4.28 12.59
CA VAL A 123 -11.99 5.55 12.31
C VAL A 123 -12.81 5.99 13.51
N ILE A 124 -13.73 5.15 13.99
CA ILE A 124 -14.61 5.45 15.12
C ILE A 124 -13.77 5.71 16.37
N GLY A 125 -12.81 4.84 16.69
CA GLY A 125 -11.91 4.99 17.83
C GLY A 125 -11.12 6.30 17.77
N SER A 126 -10.67 6.71 16.58
CA SER A 126 -9.98 7.99 16.40
C SER A 126 -10.90 9.20 16.61
N LEU A 127 -12.17 9.10 16.22
CA LEU A 127 -13.15 10.19 16.38
C LEU A 127 -13.62 10.36 17.83
N LEU A 128 -13.51 9.31 18.65
CA LEU A 128 -13.76 9.39 20.09
C LEU A 128 -12.67 10.16 20.84
N ILE A 129 -11.48 10.31 20.25
CA ILE A 129 -10.39 11.10 20.81
C ILE A 129 -10.62 12.57 20.49
N LEU A 130 -11.00 13.35 21.51
CA LEU A 130 -11.26 14.78 21.40
C LEU A 130 -9.96 15.60 21.17
N ASP A 131 -8.82 15.09 21.63
CA ASP A 131 -7.52 15.71 21.43
C ASP A 131 -6.97 15.43 20.03
N LEU A 132 -6.91 16.48 19.20
CA LEU A 132 -6.45 16.40 17.82
C LEU A 132 -4.97 16.01 17.70
N GLN A 133 -4.11 16.44 18.64
CA GLN A 133 -2.68 16.10 18.64
C GLN A 133 -2.49 14.61 18.97
N LEU A 134 -3.17 14.13 20.01
CA LEU A 134 -3.12 12.72 20.39
C LEU A 134 -3.65 11.82 19.27
N ARG A 135 -4.78 12.19 18.66
CA ARG A 135 -5.35 11.50 17.50
C ARG A 135 -4.36 11.43 16.34
N ARG A 136 -3.70 12.54 16.01
CA ARG A 136 -2.70 12.60 14.94
C ARG A 136 -1.50 11.69 15.22
N ILE A 137 -0.99 11.66 16.45
CA ILE A 137 0.15 10.83 16.84
C ILE A 137 -0.21 9.34 16.76
N ILE A 138 -1.38 8.95 17.27
CA ILE A 138 -1.82 7.54 17.27
C ILE A 138 -2.07 7.04 15.83
N ILE A 139 -2.80 7.80 15.02
CA ILE A 139 -3.09 7.39 13.64
C ILE A 139 -1.82 7.47 12.77
N GLY A 140 -0.97 8.45 13.00
CA GLY A 140 0.33 8.56 12.34
C GLY A 140 1.26 7.39 12.69
N SER A 141 1.32 6.97 13.96
CA SER A 141 2.14 5.82 14.35
C SER A 141 1.60 4.50 13.77
N LEU A 142 0.28 4.31 13.73
CA LEU A 142 -0.35 3.19 13.05
C LEU A 142 -0.06 3.16 11.55
N SER A 143 -0.11 4.32 10.88
CA SER A 143 0.25 4.46 9.47
C SER A 143 1.71 4.10 9.22
N CYS A 144 2.65 4.62 10.03
CA CYS A 144 4.06 4.26 9.95
C CYS A 144 4.31 2.78 10.21
N ALA A 145 3.67 2.19 11.23
CA ALA A 145 3.81 0.77 11.54
C ALA A 145 3.29 -0.11 10.40
N SER A 146 2.16 0.27 9.79
CA SER A 146 1.59 -0.39 8.62
C SER A 146 2.56 -0.34 7.43
N LEU A 147 3.12 0.83 7.12
CA LEU A 147 4.13 1.00 6.07
C LEU A 147 5.37 0.12 6.31
N ILE A 148 5.92 0.13 7.53
CA ILE A 148 7.08 -0.69 7.89
C ILE A 148 6.77 -2.19 7.73
N SER A 149 5.57 -2.62 8.11
CA SER A 149 5.16 -4.01 8.00
C SER A 149 5.12 -4.52 6.56
N MET A 150 4.84 -3.65 5.59
CA MET A 150 4.84 -4.00 4.17
C MET A 150 6.26 -4.30 3.67
N PHE A 151 7.30 -3.67 4.23
CA PHE A 151 8.70 -3.95 3.90
C PHE A 151 9.22 -5.29 4.49
N ALA A 152 8.43 -6.02 5.27
CA ALA A 152 8.82 -7.34 5.74
C ALA A 152 8.97 -8.36 4.60
N SER A 153 8.17 -8.25 3.54
CA SER A 153 8.22 -9.14 2.37
C SER A 153 9.57 -9.06 1.62
N PRO A 154 10.11 -7.88 1.25
CA PRO A 154 11.40 -7.80 0.56
C PRO A 154 12.58 -8.21 1.45
N LEU A 155 12.53 -7.91 2.76
CA LEU A 155 13.58 -8.36 3.69
C LEU A 155 13.68 -9.88 3.75
N PHE A 156 12.55 -10.58 3.72
CA PHE A 156 12.53 -12.04 3.68
C PHE A 156 13.17 -12.60 2.41
N ILE A 157 12.89 -11.98 1.25
CA ILE A 157 13.46 -12.39 -0.04
C ILE A 157 14.98 -12.18 -0.05
N ILE A 158 15.45 -11.03 0.43
CA ILE A 158 16.89 -10.73 0.49
C ILE A 158 17.61 -11.71 1.44
N ASP A 159 17.02 -12.04 2.59
CA ASP A 159 17.62 -13.04 3.49
C ASP A 159 17.63 -14.44 2.86
N GLN A 160 16.54 -14.81 2.16
CA GLN A 160 16.44 -16.08 1.47
C GLN A 160 17.47 -16.19 0.34
N GLU A 161 17.63 -15.14 -0.47
CA GLU A 161 18.63 -15.08 -1.54
C GLU A 161 20.05 -15.17 -0.97
N ARG A 162 20.35 -14.44 0.11
CA ARG A 162 21.63 -14.52 0.81
C ARG A 162 21.92 -15.93 1.31
N ARG A 163 20.94 -16.60 1.91
CA ARG A 163 21.08 -18.00 2.38
C ARG A 163 21.32 -18.97 1.22
N ILE A 164 20.63 -18.79 0.10
CA ILE A 164 20.82 -19.62 -1.09
C ILE A 164 22.23 -19.43 -1.66
N HIS A 165 22.69 -18.19 -1.80
CA HIS A 165 24.06 -17.87 -2.25
C HIS A 165 25.15 -18.42 -1.31
N ALA A 166 24.88 -18.50 0.00
CA ALA A 166 25.81 -19.09 0.97
C ALA A 166 25.95 -20.62 0.82
N ILE A 167 24.95 -21.30 0.24
CA ILE A 167 24.92 -22.76 0.10
C ILE A 167 25.34 -23.20 -1.32
N LEU A 168 24.96 -22.42 -2.35
CA LEU A 168 25.24 -22.72 -3.75
C LEU A 168 25.56 -21.40 -4.48
N PRO A 169 26.82 -21.17 -4.93
CA PRO A 169 27.20 -19.97 -5.68
C PRO A 169 26.73 -20.12 -7.14
N VAL A 170 25.43 -19.99 -7.36
CA VAL A 170 24.79 -20.05 -8.68
C VAL A 170 24.92 -18.69 -9.39
N PRO A 171 25.19 -18.62 -10.70
CA PRO A 171 25.20 -17.36 -11.43
C PRO A 171 23.81 -16.73 -11.46
N LEU A 172 23.79 -15.42 -11.19
CA LEU A 172 22.62 -14.56 -10.98
C LEU A 172 21.77 -14.40 -12.26
N HIS A 173 20.93 -15.38 -12.57
CA HIS A 173 19.81 -15.17 -13.49
C HIS A 173 18.62 -14.69 -12.66
N LEU A 174 18.40 -13.37 -12.62
CA LEU A 174 17.17 -12.74 -12.16
C LEU A 174 16.30 -12.36 -13.37
N PRO A 175 15.54 -13.27 -14.02
CA PRO A 175 14.61 -12.84 -15.04
C PRO A 175 13.22 -12.79 -14.42
N ASN A 176 12.75 -11.57 -14.25
CA ASN A 176 11.33 -11.21 -14.24
C ASN A 176 10.56 -11.44 -12.94
N GLU A 177 10.70 -12.53 -12.18
CA GLU A 177 9.87 -12.71 -10.96
C GLU A 177 10.29 -11.83 -9.78
N CYS A 178 11.60 -11.67 -9.55
CA CYS A 178 12.11 -10.72 -8.56
C CYS A 178 11.85 -9.28 -8.99
N LEU A 179 12.03 -8.94 -10.27
CA LEU A 179 11.69 -7.60 -10.78
C LEU A 179 10.19 -7.34 -10.67
N PHE A 180 9.36 -8.35 -10.93
CA PHE A 180 7.92 -8.28 -10.76
C PHE A 180 7.56 -8.08 -9.30
N LEU A 181 8.12 -8.85 -8.36
CA LEU A 181 7.94 -8.64 -6.91
C LEU A 181 8.49 -7.29 -6.43
N PHE A 182 9.58 -6.78 -7.03
CA PHE A 182 10.14 -5.45 -6.75
C PHE A 182 9.22 -4.35 -7.27
N VAL A 183 8.69 -4.50 -8.49
CA VAL A 183 7.73 -3.62 -9.16
C VAL A 183 6.31 -3.72 -8.56
N TRP A 184 6.01 -4.80 -7.85
CA TRP A 184 4.83 -5.01 -7.01
C TRP A 184 5.01 -4.44 -5.59
N ASN A 185 6.25 -4.43 -5.07
CA ASN A 185 6.58 -3.83 -3.77
C ASN A 185 6.77 -2.31 -3.85
N PHE A 186 7.12 -1.77 -5.03
CA PHE A 186 7.13 -0.34 -5.26
C PHE A 186 5.73 0.28 -5.36
N GLN A 187 4.65 -0.49 -5.15
CA GLN A 187 3.32 0.08 -5.08
C GLN A 187 2.96 0.81 -3.80
N PHE A 188 3.71 0.72 -2.70
CA PHE A 188 3.55 1.61 -1.53
C PHE A 188 4.84 1.72 -0.72
#